data_AF-X0ZJB4-F1
#
_entry.id   AF-X0ZJB4-F1
#
_cell.length_a   1.000
_cell.length_b   1.000
_cell.length_c   1.000
_cell.angle_alpha   90.00
_cell.angle_beta   90.00
_cell.angle_gamma   90.00
#
_symmetry.space_group_name_H-M   'P 1'
#
loop_
_entity.id
_entity.type
_entity.pdbx_description
1 polymer ?
#
loop_
_entity_poly.entity_id
_entity_poly.type
_entity_poly.pdbx_seq_one_letter_code
_entity_poly.pdbx_strand_id
1 'polypeptide(L)' 'GDVVFYDGEIGLLNYWGSNLADYRSYINRLANLSVDVLLPGHKLFTLRDGQQHIDRAISALKKLSVPPTFI' A
#
# COMPACT_ATOMS: atom_id res chain seq x y z
N GLY A 1 1.82 6.51 -8.16
CA GLY A 1 0.49 6.81 -7.60
C GLY A 1 -0.10 5.63 -6.86
N ASP A 2 -0.01 4.42 -7.41
CA ASP A 2 -0.78 3.25 -6.97
C ASP A 2 -0.01 2.25 -6.08
N VAL A 3 0.71 2.74 -5.08
CA VAL A 3 1.50 1.86 -4.20
C VAL A 3 0.61 1.24 -3.11
N VAL A 4 -0.26 2.03 -2.49
CA VAL A 4 -1.19 1.62 -1.44
C VAL A 4 -2.57 2.17 -1.76
N PHE A 5 -3.60 1.35 -1.54
CA PHE A 5 -5.00 1.73 -1.69
C PHE A 5 -5.74 1.70 -0.35
N TYR A 6 -7.04 2.03 -0.39
CA TYR A 6 -7.96 1.81 0.71
C TYR A 6 -7.84 0.39 1.28
N ASP A 7 -8.04 0.27 2.59
CA ASP A 7 -7.88 -0.96 3.38
C ASP A 7 -6.49 -1.64 3.36
N GLY A 8 -5.47 -0.98 2.78
CA GLY A 8 -4.10 -1.49 2.77
C GLY A 8 -3.81 -2.51 1.67
N GLU A 9 -4.63 -2.55 0.62
CA GLU A 9 -4.29 -3.26 -0.61
C GLU A 9 -3.07 -2.63 -1.29
N ILE A 10 -2.25 -3.45 -1.96
CA ILE A 10 -1.09 -2.99 -2.72
C ILE A 10 -1.29 -3.11 -4.24
N GLY A 11 -0.63 -2.24 -5.01
CA GLY A 11 -0.60 -2.30 -6.47
C GLY A 11 0.43 -3.29 -7.00
N LEU A 12 0.26 -4.57 -6.69
CA LEU A 12 1.11 -5.64 -7.24
C LEU A 12 0.49 -6.15 -8.56
N LEU A 13 1.21 -5.94 -9.65
CA LEU A 13 0.83 -6.29 -11.03
C LEU A 13 1.80 -7.31 -11.62
N ASN A 14 1.33 -8.09 -12.60
CA ASN A 14 2.18 -8.88 -13.49
C ASN A 14 2.78 -8.00 -14.59
N TYR A 15 3.66 -7.07 -14.20
CA TYR A 15 4.32 -6.11 -15.10
C TYR A 15 5.78 -5.91 -14.69
N TRP A 16 6.63 -5.58 -15.66
CA TRP A 16 8.05 -5.32 -15.42
C TRP A 16 8.24 -4.17 -14.42
N GLY A 17 9.00 -4.44 -13.35
CA GLY A 17 9.23 -3.47 -12.27
C GLY A 17 8.18 -3.50 -11.15
N SER A 18 7.14 -4.33 -11.25
CA SER A 18 6.21 -4.59 -10.15
C SER A 18 6.63 -5.87 -9.42
N ASN A 19 7.21 -5.71 -8.23
CA ASN A 19 7.87 -6.80 -7.51
C ASN A 19 7.55 -6.77 -6.01
N LEU A 20 7.12 -7.90 -5.47
CA LEU A 20 6.77 -8.05 -4.06
C LEU A 20 7.99 -7.89 -3.12
N ALA A 21 9.20 -8.20 -3.59
CA ALA A 21 10.41 -7.98 -2.79
C ALA A 21 10.65 -6.47 -2.58
N ASP A 22 10.47 -5.65 -3.61
CA ASP A 22 10.63 -4.19 -3.50
C ASP A 22 9.60 -3.57 -2.56
N TYR A 23 8.35 -4.05 -2.57
CA TYR A 23 7.36 -3.66 -1.56
C TYR A 23 7.87 -3.93 -0.14
N ARG A 24 8.39 -5.13 0.15
CA ARG A 24 8.92 -5.45 1.48
C ARG A 24 10.12 -4.59 1.87
N SER A 25 10.99 -4.26 0.93
CA SER A 25 12.17 -3.44 1.16
C SER A 25 11.85 -1.96 1.40
N TYR A 26 10.84 -1.42 0.71
CA TYR A 26 10.64 0.02 0.62
C TYR A 26 9.35 0.54 1.26
N ILE A 27 8.34 -0.29 1.53
CA ILE A 27 7.05 0.17 2.05
C ILE A 27 7.17 0.94 3.38
N ASN A 28 8.15 0.58 4.22
CA ASN A 28 8.38 1.25 5.51
C ASN A 28 8.82 2.72 5.35
N ARG A 29 9.21 3.17 4.15
CA ARG A 29 9.45 4.60 3.86
C ARG A 29 8.18 5.44 3.98
N LEU A 30 7.01 4.80 3.95
CA LEU A 30 5.70 5.44 4.12
C LEU A 30 5.22 5.42 5.58
N ALA A 31 5.97 4.82 6.51
CA ALA A 31 5.61 4.80 7.92
C ALA A 31 5.78 6.19 8.55
N ASN A 32 4.90 6.53 9.51
CA ASN A 32 5.00 7.74 10.34
C ASN A 32 5.05 9.07 9.57
N LEU A 33 4.41 9.14 8.40
CA LEU A 33 4.30 10.37 7.61
C LEU A 33 3.10 11.23 8.04
N SER A 34 2.25 10.73 8.94
CA SER A 34 1.01 11.39 9.38
C SER A 34 0.09 11.76 8.22
N VAL A 35 -0.02 10.87 7.22
CA VAL A 35 -0.89 11.06 6.06
C VAL A 35 -2.35 11.09 6.50
N ASP A 36 -3.05 12.20 6.25
CA ASP A 36 -4.51 12.27 6.47
C ASP A 36 -5.28 11.90 5.19
N VAL A 37 -4.78 12.33 4.02
CA VAL A 37 -5.43 12.11 2.73
C VAL A 37 -4.56 11.20 1.85
N LEU A 38 -5.08 10.04 1.43
CA LEU A 38 -4.45 9.14 0.45
C LEU A 38 -5.17 9.25 -0.89
N LEU A 39 -4.43 9.64 -1.93
CA LEU A 39 -4.93 9.87 -3.30
C LEU A 39 -4.23 8.91 -4.29
N PRO A 40 -4.57 7.61 -4.27
CA PRO A 40 -4.07 6.69 -5.30
C PRO A 40 -4.55 7.13 -6.69
N GLY A 41 -3.85 6.70 -7.74
CA GLY A 41 -4.28 6.98 -9.12
C GLY A 41 -5.58 6.26 -9.49
N HIS A 42 -5.87 5.15 -8.81
CA HIS A 42 -7.06 4.32 -9.02
C HIS A 42 -7.79 4.00 -7.70
N LYS A 43 -9.04 3.50 -7.82
CA LYS A 43 -9.94 3.12 -6.72
C LYS A 43 -10.38 4.33 -5.88
N LEU A 44 -10.52 4.15 -4.58
CA LEU A 44 -11.08 5.13 -3.65
C LEU A 44 -10.01 6.06 -3.10
N PHE A 45 -10.36 7.33 -2.96
CA PHE A 45 -9.60 8.27 -2.14
C PHE A 45 -9.98 8.10 -0.67
N THR A 46 -9.02 8.37 0.21
CA THR A 46 -9.30 8.57 1.64
C THR A 46 -9.11 10.03 1.93
N LEU A 47 -10.11 10.66 2.54
CA LEU A 47 -10.08 12.08 2.88
C LEU A 47 -9.67 12.32 4.34
N ARG A 48 -9.55 11.25 5.11
CA ARG A 48 -9.07 11.20 6.50
C ARG A 48 -8.41 9.86 6.77
N ASP A 49 -7.55 9.83 7.78
CA ASP A 49 -6.92 8.62 8.30
C ASP A 49 -6.10 7.83 7.26
N GLY A 50 -5.55 8.49 6.24
CA GLY A 50 -4.78 7.86 5.17
C GLY A 50 -3.60 7.00 5.65
N GLN A 51 -2.95 7.41 6.74
CA GLN A 51 -1.85 6.66 7.36
C GLN A 51 -2.32 5.30 7.87
N GLN A 52 -3.57 5.16 8.33
CA GLN A 52 -4.10 3.88 8.78
C GLN A 52 -4.08 2.83 7.65
N HIS A 53 -4.40 3.25 6.42
CA HIS A 53 -4.37 2.34 5.26
C HIS A 53 -2.94 1.95 4.86
N ILE A 54 -2.00 2.91 4.95
CA ILE A 54 -0.58 2.63 4.77
C ILE A 54 -0.07 1.63 5.82
N ASP A 55 -0.43 1.82 7.08
CA ASP A 55 0.00 0.96 8.18
C ASP A 55 -0.58 -0.47 8.05
N ARG A 56 -1.82 -0.59 7.51
CA ARG A 56 -2.40 -1.90 7.14
C ARG A 56 -1.58 -2.60 6.06
N ALA A 57 -1.18 -1.90 5.00
CA ALA A 57 -0.33 -2.46 3.95
C ALA A 57 1.03 -2.90 4.49
N ILE A 58 1.68 -2.07 5.34
CA ILE A 58 2.93 -2.39 6.02
C ILE A 58 2.78 -3.66 6.87
N SER A 59 1.69 -3.77 7.63
CA SER A 59 1.39 -4.93 8.47
C SER A 59 1.13 -6.20 7.63
N ALA A 60 0.40 -6.08 6.52
CA ALA A 60 0.12 -7.20 5.61
C ALA A 60 1.41 -7.79 5.02
N LEU A 61 2.40 -6.95 4.67
CA LEU A 61 3.69 -7.37 4.13
C LEU A 61 4.60 -8.09 5.14
N LYS A 62 4.25 -8.11 6.43
CA LYS A 62 4.94 -8.89 7.48
C LYS A 62 4.37 -10.30 7.65
N LYS A 63 3.23 -10.60 7.03
CA LYS A 63 2.55 -11.89 7.15
C LYS A 63 3.10 -12.90 6.12
N LEU A 64 2.81 -14.18 6.34
CA LEU A 64 3.21 -15.26 5.43
C LEU A 64 2.40 -15.25 4.12
N SER A 65 1.12 -14.86 4.19
CA SER A 65 0.23 -14.80 3.03
C SER A 65 0.65 -13.70 2.07
N VAL A 66 0.32 -13.87 0.79
CA VAL A 66 0.38 -12.75 -0.18
C VAL A 66 -0.53 -11.64 0.35
N PRO A 67 -0.05 -10.38 0.44
CA PRO A 67 -0.87 -9.26 0.89
C PRO A 67 -2.04 -9.02 -0.08
N PRO A 68 -3.16 -8.43 0.37
CA PRO A 68 -4.27 -8.06 -0.51
C PRO A 68 -3.80 -7.18 -1.67
N THR A 69 -4.28 -7.48 -2.87
CA THR A 69 -3.90 -6.80 -4.11
C THR A 69 -5.10 -6.14 -4.77
N PHE A 70 -4.80 -5.12 -5.58
CA PHE A 70 -5.74 -4.36 -6.41
C PHE A 70 -6.61 -5.19 -7.38
N ILE A 71 -6.28 -6.47 -7.61
CA ILE A 71 -6.93 -7.42 -8.52
C ILE A 71 -7.24 -8.72 -7.77
#